data_AF-A0A2W6FH86-F1
#
_entry.id   AF-A0A2W6FH86-F1
#
_cell.length_a   1.000
_cell.length_b   1.000
_cell.length_c   1.000
_cell.angle_alpha   90.00
_cell.angle_beta   90.00
_cell.angle_gamma   90.00
#
_symmetry.space_group_name_H-M   'P 1'
#
loop_
_entity.id
_entity.type
_entity.pdbx_description
1 polymer ?
#
loop_
_entity_poly.entity_id
_entity_poly.type
_entity_poly.pdbx_seq_one_letter_code
_entity_poly.pdbx_strand_id
1 'polypeptide(L)'
;MPFRSPGWWLEFLGVAHAGVGIVRYRDALGDIARHKLLDSVPGSGDKATAFWFMAAAPTLWVGGRLLRSAESTGDVDAQRTAGVVLTAVGLMGSAAIGRRPSGFWGVAAVGIATLAGAGRSGCRSAT
;
A
#
# COMPACT_ATOMS: atom_id res chain seq x y z
N MET A 1 13.09 3.62 -21.08
CA MET A 1 12.72 4.04 -19.70
C MET A 1 12.65 2.78 -18.86
N PRO A 2 13.35 2.65 -17.72
CA PRO A 2 13.26 1.41 -16.95
C PRO A 2 11.82 1.24 -16.49
N PHE A 3 11.26 0.03 -16.65
CA PHE A 3 9.95 -0.30 -16.10
C PHE A 3 9.96 0.00 -14.60
N ARG A 4 8.98 0.78 -14.12
CA ARG A 4 8.81 1.04 -12.68
C ARG A 4 8.56 -0.28 -11.97
N SER A 5 9.39 -0.61 -10.98
CA SER A 5 9.30 -1.88 -10.25
C SER A 5 8.03 -1.95 -9.39
N PRO A 6 7.58 -3.14 -9.00
CA PRO A 6 6.46 -3.30 -8.06
C PRO A 6 6.61 -2.47 -6.78
N GLY A 7 7.80 -2.45 -6.17
CA GLY A 7 8.04 -1.62 -4.99
C GLY A 7 7.90 -0.10 -5.25
N TRP A 8 8.27 0.39 -6.43
CA TRP A 8 8.00 1.81 -6.81
C TRP A 8 6.50 2.09 -6.89
N TRP A 9 5.72 1.18 -7.45
CA TRP A 9 4.26 1.34 -7.52
C TRP A 9 3.62 1.33 -6.14
N LEU A 10 4.15 0.56 -5.19
CA LEU A 10 3.69 0.56 -3.81
C LEU A 10 4.00 1.90 -3.11
N GLU A 11 5.18 2.48 -3.34
CA GLU A 11 5.52 3.83 -2.88
C GLU A 11 4.54 4.87 -3.43
N PHE A 12 4.27 4.81 -4.74
CA PHE A 12 3.32 5.69 -5.40
C PHE A 12 1.91 5.53 -4.82
N LEU A 13 1.44 4.30 -4.58
CA LEU A 13 0.15 4.05 -3.93
C LEU A 13 0.11 4.68 -2.54
N GLY A 14 1.18 4.61 -1.76
CA GLY A 14 1.27 5.29 -0.46
C GLY A 14 1.08 6.80 -0.57
N VAL A 15 1.77 7.45 -1.51
CA VAL A 15 1.64 8.90 -1.76
C VAL A 15 0.25 9.26 -2.26
N ALA A 16 -0.28 8.51 -3.22
CA ALA A 16 -1.61 8.72 -3.77
C ALA A 16 -2.70 8.53 -2.69
N HIS A 17 -2.52 7.55 -1.81
CA HIS A 17 -3.42 7.29 -0.69
C HIS A 17 -3.45 8.47 0.28
N ALA A 18 -2.29 9.00 0.69
CA ALA A 18 -2.22 10.24 1.48
C ALA A 18 -2.91 11.41 0.76
N GLY A 19 -2.64 11.59 -0.53
CA GLY A 19 -3.24 12.67 -1.33
C GLY A 19 -4.77 12.61 -1.34
N VAL A 20 -5.35 11.43 -1.56
CA VAL A 20 -6.81 11.24 -1.49
C VAL A 20 -7.34 11.52 -0.09
N GLY A 21 -6.66 11.05 0.95
CA GLY A 21 -7.01 11.33 2.36
C GLY A 21 -7.05 12.82 2.67
N ILE A 22 -5.99 13.55 2.26
CA ILE A 22 -5.87 14.99 2.48
C ILE A 22 -6.96 15.75 1.72
N VAL A 23 -7.16 15.47 0.43
CA VAL A 23 -8.15 16.20 -0.39
C VAL A 23 -9.57 15.96 0.11
N ARG A 24 -9.91 14.71 0.44
CA ARG A 24 -11.28 14.32 0.78
C ARG A 24 -11.64 14.61 2.24
N TYR A 25 -10.66 14.59 3.14
CA TYR A 25 -10.89 14.72 4.59
C TYR A 25 -10.13 15.87 5.23
N ARG A 26 -9.77 16.92 4.46
CA ARG A 26 -9.04 18.11 4.95
C ARG A 26 -9.65 18.72 6.22
N ASP A 27 -10.98 18.78 6.29
CA ASP A 27 -11.69 19.40 7.41
C ASP A 27 -11.59 18.52 8.65
N ALA A 28 -11.77 17.20 8.50
CA ALA A 28 -11.58 16.23 9.58
C ALA A 28 -10.13 16.18 10.08
N LEU A 29 -9.15 16.28 9.17
CA LEU A 29 -7.73 16.38 9.53
C LEU A 29 -7.42 17.69 10.25
N GLY A 30 -7.98 18.81 9.79
CA GLY A 30 -7.87 20.10 10.46
C GLY A 30 -8.46 20.08 11.87
N ASP A 31 -9.58 19.37 12.07
CA ASP A 31 -10.16 19.17 13.40
C ASP A 31 -9.29 18.31 14.31
N ILE A 32 -8.74 17.21 13.79
CA ILE A 32 -7.82 16.34 14.54
C ILE A 32 -6.58 17.16 14.96
N ALA A 33 -5.99 17.93 14.04
CA ALA A 33 -4.80 18.73 14.31
C ALA A 33 -5.06 19.86 15.33
N ARG A 34 -6.28 20.40 15.38
CA ARG A 34 -6.68 21.47 16.31
C ARG A 34 -7.07 20.95 17.70
N HIS A 35 -7.20 19.65 17.92
CA HIS A 35 -7.61 19.06 19.20
C HIS A 35 -6.52 18.16 19.79
N LYS A 36 -6.64 17.82 21.08
CA LYS A 36 -5.67 16.99 21.80
C LYS A 36 -5.45 15.67 21.04
N LEU A 37 -4.20 15.26 20.84
CA LEU A 37 -3.80 14.05 20.10
C LEU A 37 -4.35 12.73 20.70
N LEU A 38 -4.76 12.74 21.98
CA LEU A 38 -5.38 11.60 22.66
C LEU A 38 -6.91 11.71 22.57
N ASP A 39 -7.59 10.60 22.28
CA ASP A 39 -9.06 10.48 22.11
C ASP A 39 -9.70 11.36 21.01
N SER A 40 -8.91 11.89 20.07
CA SER A 40 -9.42 12.75 18.98
C SER A 40 -10.01 11.99 17.79
N VAL A 41 -9.77 10.68 17.70
CA VAL A 41 -10.23 9.84 16.58
C VAL A 41 -11.29 8.86 17.08
N PRO A 42 -12.58 9.05 16.73
CA PRO A 42 -13.63 8.09 17.08
C PRO A 42 -13.44 6.77 16.33
N GLY A 43 -14.09 5.70 16.79
CA GLY A 43 -13.98 4.36 16.16
C GLY A 43 -14.59 4.25 14.75
N SER A 44 -15.38 5.23 14.31
CA SER A 44 -16.00 5.27 12.99
C SER A 44 -16.25 6.71 12.52
N GLY A 45 -16.58 6.89 11.24
CA GLY A 45 -16.87 8.19 10.63
C GLY A 45 -15.67 8.84 9.94
N ASP A 46 -15.83 10.12 9.58
CA ASP A 46 -14.87 10.82 8.70
C ASP A 46 -13.50 11.01 9.35
N LYS A 47 -13.45 11.31 10.65
CA LYS A 47 -12.18 11.43 11.41
C LYS A 47 -11.43 10.09 11.46
N ALA A 48 -12.16 9.00 11.70
CA ALA A 48 -11.59 7.64 11.68
C ALA A 48 -11.04 7.30 10.30
N THR A 49 -11.80 7.62 9.25
CA THR A 49 -11.39 7.36 7.87
C THR A 49 -10.16 8.20 7.48
N ALA A 50 -10.15 9.48 7.83
CA ALA A 50 -9.02 10.38 7.63
C ALA A 50 -7.74 9.86 8.30
N PHE A 51 -7.87 9.41 9.56
CA PHE A 51 -6.77 8.79 10.29
C PHE A 51 -6.23 7.55 9.55
N TRP A 52 -7.09 6.64 9.10
CA TRP A 52 -6.66 5.43 8.39
C TRP A 52 -5.96 5.75 7.07
N PHE A 53 -6.41 6.77 6.33
CA PHE A 53 -5.69 7.25 5.15
C PHE A 53 -4.27 7.71 5.49
N MET A 54 -4.13 8.46 6.58
CA MET A 54 -2.83 9.00 7.00
C MET A 54 -1.91 7.95 7.63
N ALA A 55 -2.46 6.92 8.27
CA ALA A 55 -1.69 5.83 8.87
C ALA A 55 -1.25 4.78 7.83
N ALA A 56 -2.13 4.46 6.87
CA ALA A 56 -1.82 3.50 5.82
C ALA A 56 -0.79 4.04 4.81
N ALA A 57 -0.83 5.33 4.50
CA ALA A 57 0.09 5.95 3.54
C ALA A 57 1.60 5.74 3.84
N PRO A 58 2.13 6.08 5.04
CA PRO A 58 3.53 5.83 5.36
C PRO A 58 3.86 4.35 5.42
N THR A 59 2.90 3.51 5.86
CA THR A 59 3.07 2.05 5.88
C THR A 59 3.27 1.49 4.47
N LEU A 60 2.44 1.91 3.51
CA LEU A 60 2.57 1.55 2.10
C LEU A 60 3.88 2.08 1.51
N TRP A 61 4.25 3.32 1.81
CA TRP A 61 5.48 3.91 1.31
C TRP A 61 6.74 3.20 1.83
N VAL A 62 6.81 2.93 3.14
CA VAL A 62 7.92 2.16 3.74
C VAL A 62 7.93 0.74 3.16
N GLY A 63 6.77 0.09 3.06
CA GLY A 63 6.66 -1.22 2.42
C GLY A 63 7.20 -1.23 0.99
N GLY A 64 6.92 -0.19 0.21
CA GLY A 64 7.47 -0.02 -1.14
C GLY A 64 8.99 0.15 -1.17
N ARG A 65 9.56 0.90 -0.22
CA ARG A 65 11.02 1.03 -0.08
C ARG A 65 11.68 -0.30 0.28
N LEU A 66 11.11 -1.03 1.23
CA LEU A 66 11.60 -2.34 1.64
C LEU A 66 11.51 -3.34 0.48
N LEU A 67 10.39 -3.33 -0.25
CA LEU A 67 10.22 -4.17 -1.42
C LEU A 67 11.22 -3.84 -2.53
N ARG A 68 11.48 -2.55 -2.80
CA ARG A 68 12.55 -2.13 -3.73
C ARG A 68 13.94 -2.58 -3.28
N SER A 69 14.20 -2.56 -1.97
CA SER A 69 15.45 -3.08 -1.42
C SER A 69 15.58 -4.58 -1.70
N ALA A 70 14.53 -5.35 -1.44
CA ALA A 70 14.48 -6.80 -1.72
C ALA A 70 14.63 -7.10 -3.23
N GLU A 71 14.00 -6.31 -4.09
CA GLU A 71 14.15 -6.40 -5.55
C GLU A 71 15.61 -6.16 -5.98
N SER A 72 16.26 -5.13 -5.41
CA SER A 72 17.64 -4.77 -5.76
C SER A 72 18.71 -5.75 -5.27
N THR A 73 18.41 -6.45 -4.18
CA THR A 73 19.31 -7.43 -3.55
C THR A 73 19.02 -8.87 -4.00
N GLY A 74 17.95 -9.08 -4.77
CA GLY A 74 17.56 -10.41 -5.23
C GLY A 74 16.94 -11.28 -4.13
N ASP A 75 16.44 -10.70 -3.04
CA ASP A 75 15.77 -11.42 -1.96
C ASP A 75 14.39 -11.92 -2.41
N VAL A 76 14.38 -13.14 -2.95
CA VAL A 76 13.19 -13.78 -3.52
C VAL A 76 12.16 -14.13 -2.44
N ASP A 77 12.59 -14.47 -1.23
CA ASP A 77 11.68 -14.88 -0.15
C ASP A 77 10.93 -13.67 0.43
N ALA A 78 11.61 -12.54 0.61
CA ALA A 78 10.96 -11.28 0.97
C ALA A 78 9.98 -10.83 -0.12
N GLN A 79 10.37 -10.92 -1.40
CA GLN A 79 9.48 -10.60 -2.52
C GLN A 79 8.25 -11.51 -2.57
N ARG A 80 8.39 -12.82 -2.38
CA ARG A 80 7.26 -13.77 -2.34
C ARG A 80 6.33 -13.46 -1.18
N THR A 81 6.88 -13.26 0.01
CA THR A 81 6.11 -12.94 1.21
C THR A 81 5.31 -11.66 1.02
N ALA A 82 5.96 -10.58 0.58
CA ALA A 82 5.31 -9.32 0.28
C ALA A 82 4.24 -9.49 -0.81
N GLY A 83 4.56 -10.21 -1.89
CA GLY A 83 3.64 -10.49 -2.98
C GLY A 83 2.36 -11.19 -2.52
N VAL A 84 2.48 -12.28 -1.75
CA VAL A 84 1.33 -13.02 -1.20
C VAL A 84 0.47 -12.12 -0.31
N VAL A 85 1.08 -11.39 0.64
CA VAL A 85 0.35 -10.54 1.58
C VAL A 85 -0.37 -9.41 0.84
N LEU A 86 0.30 -8.72 -0.08
CA LEU A 86 -0.30 -7.62 -0.85
C LEU A 86 -1.45 -8.13 -1.74
N THR A 87 -1.29 -9.28 -2.40
CA THR A 87 -2.38 -9.89 -3.18
C THR A 87 -3.56 -10.25 -2.29
N ALA A 88 -3.33 -10.94 -1.16
CA ALA A 88 -4.40 -11.33 -0.25
C ALA A 88 -5.16 -10.11 0.30
N VAL A 89 -4.45 -9.11 0.83
CA VAL A 89 -5.05 -7.88 1.37
C VAL A 89 -5.79 -7.10 0.28
N GLY A 90 -5.18 -6.95 -0.90
CA GLY A 90 -5.80 -6.25 -2.02
C GLY A 90 -7.09 -6.94 -2.49
N LEU A 91 -7.12 -8.26 -2.57
CA LEU A 91 -8.32 -9.01 -2.96
C LEU A 91 -9.40 -8.94 -1.86
N MET A 92 -9.04 -9.11 -0.59
CA MET A 92 -9.98 -9.02 0.53
C MET A 92 -10.62 -7.62 0.61
N GLY A 93 -9.81 -6.55 0.54
CA GLY A 93 -10.31 -5.19 0.58
C GLY A 93 -11.19 -4.84 -0.63
N SER A 94 -10.83 -5.36 -1.81
CA SER A 94 -11.66 -5.22 -3.02
C SER A 94 -13.00 -5.94 -2.88
N ALA A 95 -13.01 -7.15 -2.33
CA ALA A 95 -14.23 -7.90 -2.07
C ALA A 95 -15.13 -7.19 -1.03
N ALA A 96 -14.55 -6.61 0.01
CA ALA A 96 -15.29 -5.90 1.06
C ALA A 96 -15.91 -4.58 0.57
N ILE A 97 -15.24 -3.82 -0.31
CA ILE A 97 -15.75 -2.55 -0.85
C ILE A 97 -16.70 -2.76 -2.05
N GLY A 98 -16.69 -3.95 -2.65
CA GLY A 98 -17.54 -4.31 -3.79
C GLY A 98 -17.03 -3.73 -5.12
N ARG A 99 -17.92 -3.60 -6.12
CA ARG A 99 -17.55 -3.24 -7.52
C ARG A 99 -17.03 -1.81 -7.72
N ARG A 100 -16.94 -0.98 -6.68
CA ARG A 100 -16.47 0.40 -6.84
C ARG A 100 -14.96 0.42 -7.06
N PRO A 101 -14.44 1.36 -7.89
CA PRO A 101 -13.01 1.57 -8.00
C PRO A 101 -12.41 1.84 -6.62
N SER A 102 -11.43 1.04 -6.21
CA SER A 102 -10.79 1.13 -4.90
C SER A 102 -9.28 0.98 -5.04
N GLY A 103 -8.52 1.61 -4.13
CA GLY A 103 -7.06 1.49 -4.10
C GLY A 103 -6.57 0.05 -3.86
N PHE A 104 -7.44 -0.82 -3.33
CA PHE A 104 -7.12 -2.22 -3.07
C PHE A 104 -6.84 -3.03 -4.34
N TRP A 105 -7.46 -2.69 -5.47
CA TRP A 105 -7.11 -3.30 -6.76
C TRP A 105 -5.68 -2.96 -7.17
N GLY A 106 -5.21 -1.74 -6.88
CA GLY A 106 -3.81 -1.35 -7.08
C GLY A 106 -2.86 -2.17 -6.21
N VAL A 107 -3.20 -2.36 -4.94
CA VAL A 107 -2.42 -3.20 -4.01
C VAL A 107 -2.36 -4.66 -4.49
N ALA A 108 -3.49 -5.22 -4.93
CA ALA A 108 -3.54 -6.57 -5.49
C ALA A 108 -2.66 -6.72 -6.73
N ALA A 109 -2.73 -5.75 -7.66
CA ALA A 109 -1.94 -5.73 -8.87
C ALA A 109 -0.43 -5.68 -8.58
N VAL A 110 -0.01 -4.87 -7.60
CA VAL A 110 1.38 -4.83 -7.14
C VAL A 110 1.81 -6.17 -6.55
N GLY A 111 0.98 -6.79 -5.71
CA GLY A 111 1.29 -8.12 -5.13
C GLY A 111 1.49 -9.19 -6.22
N ILE A 112 0.58 -9.23 -7.20
CA ILE A 112 0.65 -10.19 -8.32
C ILE A 112 1.91 -9.93 -9.16
N ALA A 113 2.21 -8.67 -9.48
CA ALA A 113 3.40 -8.30 -10.23
C ALA A 113 4.70 -8.68 -9.49
N THR A 114 4.70 -8.55 -8.16
CA THR A 114 5.82 -8.95 -7.30
C THR A 114 6.03 -10.46 -7.35
N LEU A 115 4.97 -11.25 -7.22
CA LEU A 115 5.04 -12.72 -7.34
C LEU A 115 5.55 -13.17 -8.71
N ALA A 116 5.05 -12.55 -9.77
CA ALA A 116 5.50 -12.84 -11.13
C ALA A 116 6.98 -12.47 -11.33
N GLY A 117 7.47 -11.42 -10.68
CA GLY A 117 8.88 -11.04 -10.67
C GLY A 117 9.77 -12.06 -9.96
N ALA A 118 9.39 -12.43 -8.73
CA ALA A 118 10.12 -13.37 -7.89
C ALA A 118 10.29 -14.75 -8.55
N GLY A 119 9.25 -15.24 -9.25
CA GLY A 119 9.30 -16.50 -9.99
C GLY A 119 10.34 -16.50 -11.13
N ARG A 120 10.52 -15.38 -11.82
CA ARG A 120 11.53 -15.24 -12.90
C ARG A 120 12.96 -15.20 -12.36
N SER A 121 13.17 -14.54 -11.22
CA SER A 121 14.49 -14.44 -10.58
C SER A 121 14.97 -15.77 -9.99
N GLY A 122 14.06 -16.53 -9.37
CA GLY A 122 14.39 -17.86 -8.84
C GLY A 122 14.82 -18.85 -9.92
N CYS A 123 14.19 -18.81 -11.10
CA CYS A 123 14.53 -19.71 -12.22
C CYS A 123 15.93 -19.41 -12.82
N ARG A 124 16.34 -18.13 -12.86
CA ARG A 124 17.68 -17.72 -13.35
C ARG A 124 18.82 -18.06 -12.40
N SER A 125 18.54 -18.26 -11.12
CA SER A 125 19.56 -18.58 -10.11
C SER A 125 19.84 -20.09 -10.02
N ALA A 126 19.03 -20.91 -10.70
CA ALA A 126 19.10 -22.37 -10.70
C ALA A 126 19.75 -22.96 -11.97
N THR A 127 20.25 -22.10 -12.87
CA THR A 127 20.99 -22.44 -14.09
C THR A 127 22.42 -21.95 -13.98
#